data_AF-A0A2V8BW46-F1
#
_entry.id   AF-A0A2V8BW46-F1
#
_cell.length_a   1.000
_cell.length_b   1.000
_cell.length_c   1.000
_cell.angle_alpha   90.00
_cell.angle_beta   90.00
_cell.angle_gamma   90.00
#
_symmetry.space_group_name_H-M   'P 1'
#
loop_
_entity.id
_entity.type
_entity.pdbx_description
1 polymer ?
#
loop_
_entity_poly.entity_id
_entity_poly.type
_entity_poly.pdbx_seq_one_letter_code
_entity_poly.pdbx_strand_id
1 'polypeptide(L)'
;MKDSALAWRRSYGVANVETKARISDDTIFEVGSVSKTVFAYAVLKLCERGVLSLDTPLTRYSSERPLSDPRVDLITVRRVLCHTTGLPNWRSSDTPLGFAFTPGEHWSYSGEGYWYLQSVITRLLGRVDPDKCSTFEDGLRVCATDIAGYL
;
A
#
# COMPACT_ATOMS: atom_id res chain seq x y z
N MET A 1 -24.96 8.01 -2.70
CA MET A 1 -25.78 6.79 -2.81
C MET A 1 -26.85 6.82 -1.73
N LYS A 2 -28.09 6.44 -2.05
CA LYS A 2 -29.18 6.21 -1.09
C LYS A 2 -30.00 5.03 -1.62
N ASP A 3 -30.30 4.05 -0.78
CA ASP A 3 -31.04 2.84 -1.18
C ASP A 3 -30.45 2.16 -2.43
N SER A 4 -29.12 2.04 -2.45
CA SER A 4 -28.34 1.50 -3.57
C SER A 4 -28.45 2.24 -4.91
N ALA A 5 -29.04 3.44 -4.93
CA ALA A 5 -29.13 4.30 -6.11
C ALA A 5 -28.29 5.58 -5.96
N LEU A 6 -27.82 6.13 -7.09
CA LEU A 6 -27.16 7.44 -7.12
C LEU A 6 -28.19 8.53 -6.82
N ALA A 7 -28.24 8.98 -5.57
CA ALA A 7 -29.16 10.04 -5.17
C ALA A 7 -28.76 11.44 -5.67
N TRP A 8 -27.45 11.69 -5.84
CA TRP A 8 -26.94 13.00 -6.23
C TRP A 8 -25.51 12.90 -6.78
N ARG A 9 -25.21 13.71 -7.80
CA ARG A 9 -23.87 13.92 -8.38
C ARG A 9 -23.78 15.34 -8.94
N ARG A 10 -22.65 16.00 -8.74
CA ARG A 10 -22.35 17.30 -9.37
C ARG A 10 -20.84 17.53 -9.41
N SER A 11 -20.39 18.18 -10.48
CA SER A 11 -19.00 18.57 -10.71
C SER A 11 -18.87 20.09 -10.64
N TYR A 12 -17.78 20.58 -10.06
CA TYR A 12 -17.55 22.01 -9.82
C TYR A 12 -16.11 22.39 -10.13
N GLY A 13 -15.91 23.62 -10.62
CA GLY A 13 -14.58 24.19 -10.81
C GLY A 13 -13.88 23.77 -12.10
N VAL A 14 -12.56 23.89 -12.11
CA VAL A 14 -11.69 23.60 -13.26
C VAL A 14 -10.65 22.56 -12.89
N ALA A 15 -10.39 21.62 -13.80
CA ALA A 15 -9.37 20.58 -13.66
C ALA A 15 -7.97 21.15 -13.88
N ASN A 16 -7.88 22.25 -14.64
CA ASN A 16 -6.62 22.94 -14.90
C ASN A 16 -6.84 24.46 -14.82
N VAL A 17 -6.02 25.12 -13.99
CA VAL A 17 -6.16 26.54 -13.66
C VAL A 17 -5.75 27.44 -14.83
N GLU A 18 -4.85 27.00 -15.70
CA GLU A 18 -4.34 27.77 -16.83
C GLU A 18 -5.32 27.73 -18.01
N THR A 19 -5.62 26.52 -18.49
CA THR A 19 -6.53 26.27 -19.63
C THR A 19 -8.00 26.52 -19.30
N LYS A 20 -8.34 26.64 -18.01
CA LYS A 20 -9.72 26.71 -17.49
C LYS A 20 -10.59 25.51 -17.88
N ALA A 21 -9.98 24.38 -18.22
CA ALA A 21 -10.71 23.14 -18.51
C ALA A 21 -11.61 22.78 -17.32
N ARG A 22 -12.92 22.61 -17.56
CA ARG A 22 -13.90 22.35 -16.51
C ARG A 22 -13.75 20.93 -15.96
N ILE A 23 -14.04 20.76 -14.67
CA ILE A 23 -14.22 19.41 -14.10
C ILE A 23 -15.53 18.84 -14.67
N SER A 24 -15.44 17.61 -15.17
CA SER A 24 -16.56 16.75 -15.58
C SER A 24 -16.63 15.53 -14.68
N ASP A 25 -17.73 14.77 -14.83
CA ASP A 25 -17.91 13.51 -14.11
C ASP A 25 -16.90 12.42 -14.54
N ASP A 26 -16.17 12.64 -15.64
CA ASP A 26 -15.11 11.75 -16.17
C ASP A 26 -13.69 12.25 -15.83
N THR A 27 -13.56 13.35 -15.08
CA THR A 27 -12.25 13.88 -14.69
C THR A 27 -11.57 12.92 -13.71
N ILE A 28 -10.36 12.48 -14.05
CA ILE A 28 -9.55 11.59 -13.22
C ILE A 28 -8.82 12.40 -12.14
N PHE A 29 -8.87 11.93 -10.90
CA PHE A 29 -8.13 12.48 -9.77
C PHE A 29 -7.27 11.41 -9.11
N GLU A 30 -6.15 11.81 -8.53
CA GLU A 30 -5.43 10.97 -7.58
C GLU A 30 -6.24 10.87 -6.28
N VAL A 31 -6.75 9.66 -5.99
CA VAL A 31 -7.56 9.41 -4.78
C VAL A 31 -6.70 9.20 -3.52
N GLY A 32 -5.37 9.26 -3.66
CA GLY A 32 -4.41 9.12 -2.58
C GLY A 32 -4.66 7.88 -1.71
N SER A 33 -4.76 8.09 -0.40
CA SER A 33 -4.89 7.00 0.57
C SER A 33 -6.19 6.20 0.48
N VAL A 34 -7.19 6.62 -0.30
CA VAL A 34 -8.37 5.78 -0.59
C VAL A 34 -7.97 4.48 -1.29
N SER A 35 -6.88 4.50 -2.07
CA SER A 35 -6.32 3.32 -2.73
C SER A 35 -5.97 2.19 -1.75
N LYS A 36 -5.70 2.49 -0.47
CA LYS A 36 -5.41 1.47 0.55
C LYS A 36 -6.58 0.52 0.79
N THR A 37 -7.83 0.98 0.63
CA THR A 37 -9.01 0.13 0.79
C THR A 37 -9.09 -0.92 -0.31
N VAL A 38 -8.84 -0.53 -1.57
CA VAL A 38 -8.79 -1.45 -2.71
C VAL A 38 -7.61 -2.41 -2.58
N PHE A 39 -6.45 -1.90 -2.16
CA PHE A 39 -5.28 -2.73 -1.88
C PHE A 39 -5.56 -3.75 -0.77
N ALA A 40 -6.16 -3.34 0.35
CA ALA A 40 -6.51 -4.25 1.44
C ALA A 40 -7.47 -5.35 0.97
N TYR A 41 -8.48 -5.01 0.16
CA TYR A 41 -9.36 -6.01 -0.44
C TYR A 41 -8.59 -7.03 -1.28
N ALA A 42 -7.70 -6.56 -2.16
CA ALA A 42 -6.87 -7.44 -2.97
C ALA A 42 -5.97 -8.37 -2.13
N VAL A 43 -5.34 -7.83 -1.09
CA VAL A 43 -4.51 -8.62 -0.16
C VAL A 43 -5.34 -9.69 0.54
N LEU A 44 -6.55 -9.35 0.98
CA LEU A 44 -7.45 -10.32 1.61
C LEU A 44 -7.86 -11.44 0.63
N LYS A 45 -8.07 -11.12 -0.65
CA LYS A 45 -8.29 -12.15 -1.70
C LYS A 45 -7.06 -13.05 -1.90
N LEU A 46 -5.85 -12.49 -1.84
CA LEU A 46 -4.62 -13.29 -1.86
C LEU A 46 -4.52 -14.20 -0.63
N CYS A 47 -4.93 -13.72 0.54
CA CYS A 47 -5.00 -14.54 1.75
C CYS A 47 -6.04 -15.67 1.65
N GLU A 48 -7.23 -15.36 1.14
CA GLU A 48 -8.29 -16.36 0.89
C GLU A 48 -7.81 -17.46 -0.05
N ARG A 49 -7.04 -17.11 -1.09
CA ARG A 49 -6.45 -18.06 -2.05
C ARG A 49 -5.18 -18.78 -1.54
N GLY A 50 -4.77 -18.54 -0.30
CA GLY A 50 -3.61 -19.19 0.31
C GLY A 50 -2.24 -18.71 -0.21
N VAL A 51 -2.20 -17.62 -0.98
CA VAL A 51 -0.92 -17.02 -1.46
C VAL A 51 -0.16 -16.37 -0.30
N LEU A 52 -0.90 -15.79 0.65
CA LEU A 52 -0.39 -15.14 1.85
C LEU A 52 -1.23 -15.57 3.06
N SER A 53 -0.73 -15.33 4.27
CA SER A 53 -1.48 -15.50 5.52
C SER A 53 -1.43 -14.20 6.31
N LEU A 54 -2.52 -13.91 7.03
CA LEU A 54 -2.62 -12.71 7.86
C LEU A 54 -1.56 -12.64 8.95
N ASP A 55 -1.14 -13.80 9.46
CA ASP A 55 -0.33 -13.92 10.68
C ASP A 55 1.06 -14.51 10.45
N THR A 56 1.38 -14.86 9.20
CA THR A 56 2.75 -15.24 8.84
C THR A 56 3.62 -13.99 8.68
N PRO A 57 4.82 -13.94 9.27
CA PRO A 57 5.73 -12.81 9.07
C PRO A 57 6.08 -12.60 7.60
N LEU A 58 6.14 -11.34 7.17
CA LEU A 58 6.41 -10.97 5.78
C LEU A 58 7.78 -11.45 5.29
N THR A 59 8.76 -11.54 6.20
CA THR A 59 10.10 -12.07 5.94
C THR A 59 10.12 -13.56 5.57
N ARG A 60 9.01 -14.29 5.77
CA ARG A 60 8.88 -15.69 5.32
C ARG A 60 8.53 -15.78 3.83
N TYR A 61 8.05 -14.70 3.23
CA TYR A 61 7.68 -14.63 1.82
C TYR A 61 8.73 -13.95 0.95
N SER A 62 9.54 -13.06 1.52
CA SER A 62 10.61 -12.35 0.82
C SER A 62 11.83 -12.17 1.72
N SER A 63 13.03 -12.28 1.13
CA SER A 63 14.28 -11.94 1.79
C SER A 63 14.55 -10.44 1.84
N GLU A 64 13.81 -9.61 1.10
CA GLU A 64 13.91 -8.15 1.17
C GLU A 64 13.37 -7.65 2.52
N ARG A 65 14.16 -6.80 3.16
CA ARG A 65 13.82 -6.17 4.44
C ARG A 65 13.78 -4.66 4.25
N PRO A 66 12.80 -3.96 4.86
CA PRO A 66 12.73 -2.51 4.77
C PRO A 66 13.83 -1.83 5.62
N LEU A 67 14.34 -2.53 6.63
CA LEU A 67 15.46 -2.12 7.47
C LEU A 67 16.09 -3.36 8.14
N SER A 68 17.30 -3.21 8.70
CA SER A 68 18.07 -4.33 9.28
C SER A 68 17.66 -4.79 10.69
N ASP A 69 16.70 -4.12 11.34
CA ASP A 69 16.28 -4.43 12.71
C ASP A 69 15.55 -5.80 12.78
N PRO A 70 15.87 -6.66 13.76
CA PRO A 70 15.24 -7.98 13.90
C PRO A 70 13.72 -7.93 14.13
N ARG A 71 13.18 -6.81 14.65
CA ARG A 71 11.74 -6.61 14.82
C ARG A 71 10.98 -6.63 13.49
N VAL A 72 11.64 -6.54 12.34
CA VAL A 72 11.00 -6.77 11.03
C VAL A 72 10.34 -8.15 10.96
N ASP A 73 10.87 -9.16 11.65
CA ASP A 73 10.28 -10.51 11.72
C ASP A 73 8.95 -10.55 12.51
N LEU A 74 8.56 -9.44 13.13
CA LEU A 74 7.25 -9.27 13.75
C LEU A 74 6.23 -8.68 12.75
N ILE A 75 6.62 -8.14 11.60
CA ILE A 75 5.65 -7.55 10.67
C ILE A 75 4.89 -8.66 9.94
N THR A 76 3.56 -8.66 10.07
CA THR A 76 2.64 -9.55 9.34
C THR A 76 1.71 -8.75 8.43
N VAL A 77 1.01 -9.41 7.52
CA VAL A 77 -0.03 -8.79 6.69
C VAL A 77 -1.07 -8.08 7.57
N ARG A 78 -1.54 -8.73 8.64
CA ARG A 78 -2.49 -8.14 9.60
C ARG A 78 -1.97 -6.83 10.19
N ARG A 79 -0.70 -6.80 10.61
CA ARG A 79 -0.09 -5.60 11.22
C ARG A 79 0.04 -4.44 10.23
N VAL A 80 0.32 -4.74 8.96
CA VAL A 80 0.32 -3.72 7.89
C VAL A 80 -1.08 -3.14 7.70
N LEU A 81 -2.08 -3.99 7.47
CA LEU A 81 -3.46 -3.55 7.20
C LEU A 81 -4.08 -2.82 8.40
N CYS A 82 -3.67 -3.16 9.63
CA CYS A 82 -4.12 -2.52 10.86
C CYS A 82 -3.25 -1.34 11.31
N HIS A 83 -2.21 -0.94 10.55
CA HIS A 83 -1.31 0.16 10.93
C HIS A 83 -0.65 -0.01 12.32
N THR A 84 -0.21 -1.23 12.63
CA THR A 84 0.49 -1.58 13.88
C THR A 84 1.91 -2.10 13.63
N THR A 85 2.53 -1.70 12.53
CA THR A 85 3.88 -2.13 12.14
C THR A 85 4.99 -1.46 12.93
N GLY A 86 4.74 -0.30 13.54
CA GLY A 86 5.82 0.54 14.10
C GLY A 86 6.63 1.32 13.06
N LEU A 87 6.38 1.11 11.76
CA LEU A 87 7.00 1.90 10.69
C LEU A 87 6.32 3.27 10.57
N PRO A 88 7.05 4.32 10.15
CA PRO A 88 6.48 5.65 9.97
C PRO A 88 5.48 5.69 8.79
N ASN A 89 4.83 6.84 8.61
CA ASN A 89 4.00 7.06 7.43
C ASN A 89 4.85 7.01 6.15
N TRP A 90 5.92 7.78 6.11
CA TRP A 90 6.85 7.84 5.00
C TRP A 90 8.27 7.93 5.56
N ARG A 91 9.22 7.28 4.89
CA ARG A 91 10.64 7.52 5.14
C ARG A 91 11.03 8.97 4.80
N SER A 92 12.05 9.46 5.47
CA SER A 92 12.67 10.75 5.19
C SER A 92 14.04 10.52 4.54
N SER A 93 14.47 11.43 3.65
CA SER A 93 15.85 11.43 3.15
C SER A 93 16.88 11.71 4.24
N ASP A 94 16.46 12.37 5.32
CA ASP A 94 17.36 12.92 6.33
C ASP A 94 17.55 11.99 7.53
N THR A 95 16.77 10.91 7.62
CA THR A 95 16.78 10.02 8.77
C THR A 95 16.59 8.58 8.30
N PRO A 96 17.53 7.67 8.65
CA PRO A 96 17.40 6.26 8.31
C PRO A 96 16.08 5.67 8.79
N LEU A 97 15.50 4.76 8.01
CA LEU A 97 14.26 4.11 8.40
C LEU A 97 14.44 3.32 9.70
N GLY A 98 13.56 3.56 10.67
CA GLY A 98 13.56 2.90 11.96
C GLY A 98 12.15 2.72 12.52
N PHE A 99 12.01 1.81 13.48
CA PHE A 99 10.76 1.62 14.20
C PHE A 99 10.53 2.74 15.22
N ALA A 100 9.35 3.34 15.20
CA ALA A 100 8.88 4.22 16.27
C ALA A 100 8.51 3.46 17.55
N PHE A 101 8.09 2.19 17.41
CA PHE A 101 7.72 1.29 18.50
C PHE A 101 7.76 -0.17 18.03
N THR A 102 7.68 -1.13 18.95
CA THR A 102 7.71 -2.56 18.57
C THR A 102 6.41 -2.94 17.83
N PRO A 103 6.48 -3.65 16.68
CA PRO A 103 5.29 -4.03 15.92
C PRO A 103 4.24 -4.73 16.80
N GLY A 104 3.02 -4.19 16.81
CA GLY A 104 1.88 -4.67 17.60
C GLY A 104 1.61 -3.93 18.90
N GLU A 105 2.52 -3.08 19.40
CA GLU A 105 2.31 -2.35 20.67
C GLU A 105 1.38 -1.14 20.53
N HIS A 106 1.48 -0.43 19.41
CA HIS A 106 0.73 0.79 19.16
C HIS A 106 0.16 0.84 17.74
N TRP A 107 -0.74 1.79 17.53
CA TRP A 107 -1.24 2.16 16.22
C TRP A 107 -0.55 3.44 15.75
N SER A 108 -0.09 3.45 14.50
CA SER A 108 0.37 4.65 13.82
C SER A 108 0.20 4.49 12.31
N TYR A 109 -0.38 5.51 11.68
CA TYR A 109 -0.61 5.50 10.24
C TYR A 109 0.70 5.34 9.46
N SER A 110 0.78 4.26 8.68
CA SER A 110 2.02 3.82 8.03
C SER A 110 1.80 3.55 6.54
N GLY A 111 2.30 4.44 5.67
CA GLY A 111 2.48 4.18 4.24
C GLY A 111 3.64 3.23 3.98
N GLU A 112 4.73 3.31 4.75
CA GLU A 112 5.87 2.40 4.66
C GLU A 112 5.48 0.93 4.87
N GLY A 113 4.56 0.65 5.80
CA GLY A 113 4.03 -0.70 5.98
C GLY A 113 3.35 -1.22 4.71
N TYR A 114 2.58 -0.38 4.02
CA TYR A 114 1.91 -0.74 2.76
C TYR A 114 2.92 -0.95 1.63
N TRP A 115 3.94 -0.10 1.53
CA TRP A 115 5.03 -0.28 0.56
C TRP A 115 5.79 -1.58 0.78
N TYR A 116 6.08 -1.93 2.04
CA TYR A 116 6.73 -3.20 2.35
C TYR A 116 5.87 -4.40 1.93
N LEU A 117 4.58 -4.40 2.28
CA LEU A 117 3.66 -5.46 1.86
C LEU A 117 3.52 -5.54 0.33
N GLN A 118 3.46 -4.40 -0.35
CA GLN A 118 3.42 -4.35 -1.81
C GLN A 118 4.67 -4.98 -2.43
N SER A 119 5.87 -4.66 -1.93
CA SER A 119 7.12 -5.30 -2.37
C SER A 119 7.07 -6.82 -2.22
N VAL A 120 6.59 -7.31 -1.08
CA VAL A 120 6.44 -8.76 -0.84
C VAL A 120 5.49 -9.40 -1.85
N ILE A 121 4.34 -8.80 -2.09
CA ILE A 121 3.36 -9.28 -3.09
C ILE A 121 3.95 -9.26 -4.50
N THR A 122 4.64 -8.17 -4.85
CA THR A 122 5.35 -8.01 -6.13
C THR A 122 6.29 -9.19 -6.37
N ARG A 123 7.08 -9.55 -5.34
CA ARG A 123 8.06 -10.63 -5.42
C ARG A 123 7.44 -12.01 -5.55
N LEU A 124 6.31 -12.25 -4.89
CA LEU A 124 5.58 -13.52 -4.95
C LEU A 124 4.92 -13.72 -6.31
N LEU A 125 4.32 -12.66 -6.88
CA LEU A 125 3.53 -12.77 -8.10
C LEU A 125 4.37 -12.64 -9.37
N GLY A 126 5.51 -11.94 -9.31
CA GLY A 126 6.46 -11.80 -10.43
C GLY A 126 5.92 -11.02 -11.64
N ARG A 127 4.71 -10.46 -11.56
CA ARG A 127 4.06 -9.69 -12.61
C ARG A 127 4.11 -8.21 -12.27
N VAL A 128 5.16 -7.55 -12.75
CA VAL A 128 5.43 -6.14 -12.48
C VAL A 128 5.36 -5.33 -13.76
N ASP A 129 4.89 -4.10 -13.65
CA ASP A 129 5.17 -3.07 -14.65
C ASP A 129 6.55 -2.48 -14.32
N PRO A 130 7.61 -2.81 -15.09
CA PRO A 130 8.98 -2.42 -14.76
C PRO A 130 9.18 -0.89 -14.83
N ASP A 131 8.35 -0.18 -15.60
CA ASP A 131 8.40 1.27 -15.76
C ASP A 131 7.74 2.01 -14.58
N LYS A 132 7.08 1.29 -13.67
CA LYS A 132 6.41 1.82 -12.48
C LYS A 132 6.96 1.19 -11.20
N CYS A 133 8.27 1.24 -11.06
CA CYS A 133 8.98 0.79 -9.87
C CYS A 133 9.69 1.94 -9.16
N SER A 134 9.75 1.85 -7.84
CA SER A 134 10.61 2.67 -6.99
C SER A 134 11.50 1.76 -6.16
N THR A 135 12.76 2.13 -6.01
CA THR A 135 13.73 1.42 -5.16
C THR A 135 14.09 2.33 -4.01
N PHE A 136 14.13 1.77 -2.80
CA PHE A 136 14.47 2.50 -1.60
C PHE A 136 15.72 1.91 -0.92
N GLU A 137 16.08 2.47 0.23
CA GLU A 137 17.15 1.98 1.11
C GLU A 137 17.05 0.47 1.36
N ASP A 138 18.20 -0.16 1.63
CA ASP A 138 18.34 -1.62 1.82
C ASP A 138 17.83 -2.47 0.64
N GLY A 139 17.67 -1.84 -0.54
CA GLY A 139 17.31 -2.51 -1.79
C GLY A 139 15.83 -2.85 -1.92
N LEU A 140 14.96 -2.35 -1.02
CA LEU A 140 13.52 -2.61 -1.09
C LEU A 140 12.94 -2.06 -2.39
N ARG A 141 12.41 -2.94 -3.23
CA ARG A 141 11.80 -2.55 -4.51
C ARG A 141 10.28 -2.67 -4.45
N VAL A 142 9.60 -1.58 -4.79
CA VAL A 142 8.13 -1.50 -4.83
C VAL A 142 7.69 -1.19 -6.25
N CYS A 143 6.89 -2.05 -6.85
CA CYS A 143 6.40 -1.86 -8.22
C CYS A 143 4.88 -1.94 -8.30
N ALA A 144 4.30 -1.29 -9.30
CA ALA A 144 2.95 -1.60 -9.71
C ALA A 144 2.86 -3.09 -10.09
N THR A 145 1.97 -3.81 -9.39
CA THR A 145 1.83 -5.26 -9.52
C THR A 145 0.48 -5.59 -10.12
N ASP A 146 0.47 -6.42 -11.15
CA ASP A 146 -0.78 -6.94 -11.70
C ASP A 146 -1.31 -8.08 -10.83
N ILE A 147 -2.46 -7.81 -10.20
CA ILE A 147 -3.18 -8.73 -9.33
C ILE A 147 -4.52 -9.18 -9.95
N ALA A 148 -4.81 -8.84 -11.22
CA ALA A 148 -6.12 -9.08 -11.83
C ALA A 148 -6.52 -10.56 -11.82
N GLY A 149 -5.56 -11.48 -11.93
CA GLY A 149 -5.82 -12.92 -11.84
C GLY A 149 -6.27 -13.41 -10.45
N TYR A 150 -6.16 -12.57 -9.42
CA TYR A 150 -6.45 -12.89 -8.01
C TYR A 150 -7.68 -12.19 -7.44
N LEU A 151 -8.22 -11.20 -8.16
CA LEU A 151 -9.50 -10.56 -7.85
C LEU A 151 -10.66 -11.45 -8.31
#